data_AF-A0A971SEA6-F1
#
_entry.id   AF-A0A971SEA6-F1
#
_cell.length_a   1.000
_cell.length_b   1.000
_cell.length_c   1.000
_cell.angle_alpha   90.00
_cell.angle_beta   90.00
_cell.angle_gamma   90.00
#
_symmetry.space_group_name_H-M   'P 1'
#
loop_
_entity.id
_entity.type
_entity.pdbx_description
1 polymer ?
#
loop_
_entity_poly.entity_id
_entity_poly.type
_entity_poly.pdbx_seq_one_letter_code
_entity_poly.pdbx_strand_id
1 'polypeptide(L)'
;MSNIIELPDHKKLKEEIKEFREKLEQYYFEHDHLIYTVCENIRMEYALEFGALEYNLFEAYSKYHRLRRKRDLIQEKINRQEEINLKEIEEALDNEFIEYKEKLDQKMSDIISAVERKDGEFLFEADTEELNKLYRILVKKLHPDLNKDMTDEMLRLFHSVIEYYKKGNLEMLRLINEVVENAKPFDLEKSSLKELQKERDRLEDLVITMEAKIGWIKSKYPYNAKIYLDDESKKQEKKEELKTQLNAYTEAIKTIEEYIKKLLGEKYE
;
A
#
# COMPACT_ATOMS: atom_id res chain seq x y z
N MET A 1 36.69 -46.91 -4.23
CA MET A 1 35.67 -45.98 -3.71
C MET A 1 36.37 -45.05 -2.74
N SER A 2 36.78 -43.87 -3.21
CA SER A 2 37.45 -42.89 -2.36
C SER A 2 36.38 -42.15 -1.57
N ASN A 3 36.36 -42.33 -0.25
CA ASN A 3 35.57 -41.49 0.65
C ASN A 3 36.13 -40.07 0.57
N ILE A 4 35.42 -39.19 -0.12
CA ILE A 4 35.67 -37.75 -0.10
C ILE A 4 35.27 -37.28 1.29
N ILE A 5 36.26 -37.04 2.16
CA ILE A 5 36.06 -36.41 3.45
C ILE A 5 35.77 -34.93 3.15
N GLU A 6 34.49 -34.55 3.20
CA GLU A 6 34.08 -33.16 3.07
C GLU A 6 34.64 -32.37 4.27
N LEU A 7 35.37 -31.28 4.01
CA LEU A 7 35.98 -30.44 5.06
C LEU A 7 34.87 -29.83 5.95
N PRO A 8 35.02 -29.78 7.28
CA PRO A 8 33.99 -29.26 8.20
C PRO A 8 33.48 -27.86 7.84
N ASP A 9 34.36 -26.97 7.38
CA ASP A 9 34.02 -25.61 6.97
C ASP A 9 33.16 -25.57 5.70
N HIS A 10 33.34 -26.53 4.79
CA HIS A 10 32.56 -26.66 3.57
C HIS A 10 31.12 -27.08 3.86
N LYS A 11 30.95 -28.05 4.77
CA LYS A 11 29.63 -28.51 5.22
C LYS A 11 28.87 -27.40 5.92
N LYS A 12 29.53 -26.67 6.84
CA LYS A 12 28.93 -25.56 7.57
C LYS A 12 28.44 -24.44 6.63
N LEU A 13 29.26 -24.05 5.65
CA LEU A 13 28.86 -23.03 4.67
C LEU A 13 27.66 -23.46 3.82
N LYS A 14 27.60 -24.74 3.42
CA LYS A 14 26.44 -25.27 2.69
C LYS A 14 25.17 -25.24 3.55
N GLU A 15 25.26 -25.57 4.83
CA GLU A 15 24.14 -25.49 5.77
C GLU A 15 23.67 -24.05 5.93
N GLU A 16 24.57 -23.08 6.15
CA GLU A 16 24.22 -21.65 6.25
C GLU A 16 23.59 -21.10 4.96
N ILE A 17 24.12 -21.44 3.79
CA ILE A 17 23.54 -21.06 2.48
C ILE A 17 22.12 -21.62 2.35
N LYS A 18 21.90 -22.87 2.75
CA LYS A 18 20.58 -23.49 2.71
C LYS A 18 19.61 -22.76 3.64
N GLU A 19 20.02 -22.46 4.86
CA GLU A 19 19.21 -21.69 5.82
C GLU A 19 18.86 -20.29 5.28
N PHE A 20 19.83 -19.57 4.71
CA PHE A 20 19.56 -18.25 4.13
C PHE A 20 18.61 -18.33 2.93
N ARG A 21 18.72 -19.35 2.08
CA ARG A 21 17.77 -19.56 0.96
C ARG A 21 16.36 -19.85 1.45
N GLU A 22 16.22 -20.67 2.48
CA GLU A 22 14.92 -20.96 3.10
C GLU A 22 14.31 -19.71 3.74
N LYS A 23 15.11 -18.89 4.43
CA LYS A 23 14.66 -17.59 4.97
C LYS A 23 14.24 -16.63 3.87
N LEU A 24 15.03 -16.51 2.81
CA LEU A 24 14.71 -15.63 1.68
C LEU A 24 13.42 -16.05 0.97
N GLU A 25 13.21 -17.35 0.73
CA GLU A 25 11.95 -17.87 0.20
C GLU A 25 10.76 -17.39 1.05
N GLN A 26 10.88 -17.50 2.38
CA GLN A 26 9.84 -17.04 3.30
C GLN A 26 9.64 -15.52 3.24
N TYR A 27 10.72 -14.75 3.19
CA TYR A 27 10.67 -13.28 3.15
C TYR A 27 10.11 -12.74 1.83
N TYR A 28 10.45 -13.33 0.68
CA TYR A 28 9.85 -12.94 -0.60
C TYR A 28 8.36 -13.25 -0.62
N PHE A 29 7.97 -14.45 -0.14
CA PHE A 29 6.56 -14.77 0.02
C PHE A 29 5.85 -13.77 0.93
N GLU A 30 6.40 -13.52 2.12
CA GLU A 30 5.79 -12.62 3.10
C GLU A 30 5.67 -11.21 2.55
N HIS A 31 6.72 -10.70 1.90
CA HIS A 31 6.71 -9.40 1.25
C HIS A 31 5.58 -9.27 0.24
N ASP A 32 5.45 -10.23 -0.68
CA ASP A 32 4.45 -10.17 -1.74
C ASP A 32 3.03 -10.36 -1.19
N HIS A 33 2.87 -11.28 -0.23
CA HIS A 33 1.60 -11.48 0.46
C HIS A 33 1.17 -10.23 1.24
N LEU A 34 2.12 -9.55 1.89
CA LEU A 34 1.87 -8.29 2.58
C LEU A 34 1.36 -7.22 1.62
N ILE A 35 2.03 -7.04 0.48
CA ILE A 35 1.68 -5.98 -0.46
C ILE A 35 0.37 -6.28 -1.18
N TYR A 36 0.22 -7.50 -1.73
CA TYR A 36 -0.86 -7.80 -2.66
C TYR A 36 -2.13 -8.31 -2.01
N THR A 37 -2.06 -8.82 -0.78
CA THR A 37 -3.22 -9.34 -0.06
C THR A 37 -3.49 -8.53 1.21
N VAL A 38 -2.55 -8.52 2.15
CA VAL A 38 -2.79 -7.97 3.50
C VAL A 38 -3.03 -6.46 3.45
N CYS A 39 -2.15 -5.69 2.82
CA CYS A 39 -2.27 -4.23 2.70
C CYS A 39 -3.49 -3.81 1.89
N GLU A 40 -3.86 -4.57 0.85
CA GLU A 40 -5.06 -4.29 0.05
C GLU A 40 -6.34 -4.54 0.86
N ASN A 41 -6.39 -5.61 1.64
CA ASN A 41 -7.53 -5.89 2.52
C ASN A 41 -7.64 -4.84 3.63
N ILE A 42 -6.53 -4.47 4.28
CA ILE A 42 -6.50 -3.40 5.29
C ILE A 42 -6.96 -2.07 4.68
N ARG A 43 -6.49 -1.72 3.47
CA ARG A 43 -6.92 -0.49 2.79
C ARG A 43 -8.42 -0.48 2.56
N MET A 44 -8.97 -1.59 2.08
CA MET A 44 -10.40 -1.75 1.83
C MET A 44 -11.21 -1.63 3.12
N GLU A 45 -10.86 -2.38 4.16
CA GLU A 45 -11.53 -2.32 5.47
C GLU A 45 -11.46 -0.92 6.08
N TYR A 46 -10.29 -0.27 6.01
CA TYR A 46 -10.11 1.10 6.48
C TYR A 46 -10.99 2.09 5.72
N ALA A 47 -11.07 1.98 4.39
CA ALA A 47 -11.92 2.84 3.56
C ALA A 47 -13.42 2.64 3.88
N LEU A 48 -13.85 1.40 4.13
CA LEU A 48 -15.23 1.12 4.56
C LEU A 48 -15.54 1.71 5.94
N GLU A 49 -14.58 1.64 6.87
CA GLU A 49 -14.80 2.01 8.27
C GLU A 49 -14.66 3.51 8.54
N PHE A 50 -13.71 4.17 7.86
CA PHE A 50 -13.34 5.57 8.08
C PHE A 50 -13.51 6.47 6.86
N GLY A 51 -13.57 5.90 5.64
CA GLY A 51 -13.49 6.68 4.40
C GLY A 51 -14.55 7.76 4.30
N ALA A 52 -15.80 7.47 4.63
CA ALA A 52 -16.88 8.47 4.62
C ALA A 52 -16.63 9.62 5.62
N LEU A 53 -16.13 9.32 6.81
CA LEU A 53 -15.83 10.34 7.82
C LEU A 53 -14.64 11.21 7.38
N GLU A 54 -13.58 10.60 6.85
CA GLU A 54 -12.42 11.33 6.34
C GLU A 54 -12.75 12.18 5.10
N TYR A 55 -13.61 11.68 4.21
CA TYR A 55 -14.12 12.43 3.07
C TYR A 55 -14.87 13.67 3.55
N ASN A 56 -15.86 13.49 4.44
CA ASN A 56 -16.65 14.61 4.97
C ASN A 56 -15.78 15.63 5.72
N LEU A 57 -14.80 15.16 6.49
CA LEU A 57 -13.85 16.03 7.16
C LEU A 57 -13.02 16.85 6.17
N PHE A 58 -12.47 16.21 5.14
CA PHE A 58 -11.68 16.91 4.13
C PHE A 58 -12.52 17.86 3.27
N GLU A 59 -13.78 17.52 3.01
CA GLU A 59 -14.75 18.40 2.35
C GLU A 59 -15.03 19.65 3.20
N ALA A 60 -15.32 19.47 4.49
CA ALA A 60 -15.53 20.58 5.41
C ALA A 60 -14.27 21.45 5.56
N TYR A 61 -13.09 20.85 5.66
CA TYR A 61 -11.81 21.54 5.64
C TYR A 61 -11.66 22.42 4.39
N SER A 62 -11.86 21.83 3.21
CA SER A 62 -11.74 22.52 1.92
C SER A 62 -12.74 23.67 1.81
N LYS A 63 -13.99 23.44 2.19
CA LYS A 63 -15.05 24.46 2.21
C LYS A 63 -14.70 25.61 3.14
N TYR A 64 -14.23 25.32 4.36
CA TYR A 64 -13.80 26.33 5.33
C TYR A 64 -12.68 27.22 4.76
N HIS A 65 -11.64 26.60 4.19
CA HIS A 65 -10.51 27.35 3.64
C HIS A 65 -10.91 28.20 2.42
N ARG A 66 -11.76 27.66 1.55
CA ARG A 66 -12.30 28.40 0.39
C ARG A 66 -13.13 29.60 0.84
N LEU A 67 -13.99 29.43 1.85
CA LEU A 67 -14.79 30.53 2.41
C LEU A 67 -13.92 31.58 3.11
N ARG A 68 -12.91 31.15 3.86
CA ARG A 68 -11.95 32.07 4.47
C ARG A 68 -11.24 32.91 3.40
N ARG A 69 -10.78 32.28 2.32
CA ARG A 69 -10.15 32.98 1.20
C ARG A 69 -11.11 33.93 0.50
N LYS A 70 -12.36 33.51 0.28
CA LYS A 70 -13.43 34.37 -0.27
C LYS A 70 -13.63 35.62 0.58
N ARG A 71 -13.74 35.47 1.90
CA ARG A 71 -13.87 36.58 2.84
C ARG A 71 -12.70 37.55 2.69
N ASP A 72 -11.48 37.03 2.64
CA ASP A 72 -10.27 37.86 2.56
C ASP A 72 -10.25 38.67 1.25
N LEU A 73 -10.62 38.07 0.11
CA LEU A 73 -10.75 38.77 -1.18
C LEU A 73 -11.84 39.86 -1.15
N ILE A 74 -12.99 39.59 -0.53
CA ILE A 74 -14.06 40.57 -0.35
C ILE A 74 -13.56 41.74 0.50
N GLN A 75 -12.89 41.46 1.62
CA GLN A 75 -12.37 42.48 2.53
C GLN A 75 -11.30 43.35 1.86
N GLU A 76 -10.40 42.75 1.07
CA GLU A 76 -9.40 43.49 0.29
C GLU A 76 -10.06 44.48 -0.68
N LYS A 77 -11.11 44.05 -1.39
CA LYS A 77 -11.88 44.92 -2.29
C LYS A 77 -12.59 46.04 -1.54
N ILE A 78 -13.20 45.76 -0.39
CA ILE A 78 -13.83 46.77 0.47
C ILE A 78 -12.80 47.82 0.91
N ASN A 79 -11.65 47.39 1.40
CA ASN A 79 -10.60 48.28 1.91
C ASN A 79 -10.03 49.20 0.82
N ARG A 80 -10.02 48.74 -0.44
CA ARG A 80 -9.61 49.53 -1.61
C ARG A 80 -10.73 50.37 -2.23
N GLN A 81 -11.95 50.31 -1.67
CA GLN A 81 -13.16 50.94 -2.22
C GLN A 81 -13.48 50.50 -3.66
N GLU A 82 -13.11 49.26 -4.01
CA GLU A 82 -13.39 48.67 -5.32
C GLU A 82 -14.80 48.06 -5.38
N GLU A 83 -15.33 47.90 -6.59
CA GLU A 83 -16.55 47.13 -6.81
C GLU A 83 -16.29 45.64 -6.55
N ILE A 84 -17.22 44.97 -5.88
CA ILE A 84 -17.08 43.55 -5.53
C ILE A 84 -17.73 42.73 -6.64
N ASN A 85 -16.93 42.23 -7.58
CA ASN A 85 -17.40 41.25 -8.55
C ASN A 85 -17.33 39.84 -7.95
N LEU A 86 -18.46 39.34 -7.43
CA LEU A 86 -18.52 38.00 -6.85
C LEU A 86 -18.22 36.90 -7.87
N LYS A 87 -18.54 37.07 -9.15
CA LYS A 87 -18.26 36.05 -10.17
C LYS A 87 -16.76 35.85 -10.36
N GLU A 88 -16.01 36.95 -10.51
CA GLU A 88 -14.55 36.90 -10.63
C GLU A 88 -13.89 36.28 -9.39
N ILE A 89 -14.40 36.59 -8.19
CA ILE A 89 -13.91 35.99 -6.94
C ILE A 89 -14.15 34.48 -6.94
N GLU A 90 -15.35 34.02 -7.33
CA GLU A 90 -15.66 32.59 -7.37
C GLU A 90 -14.81 31.85 -8.41
N GLU A 91 -14.60 32.42 -9.60
CA GLU A 91 -13.74 31.83 -10.64
C GLU A 91 -12.27 31.73 -10.19
N ALA A 92 -11.75 32.77 -9.52
CA ALA A 92 -10.41 32.74 -8.95
C ALA A 92 -10.27 31.64 -7.88
N LEU A 93 -11.27 31.50 -7.01
CA LEU A 93 -11.30 30.46 -5.98
C LEU A 93 -11.42 29.05 -6.57
N ASP A 94 -12.18 28.88 -7.65
CA ASP A 94 -12.28 27.57 -8.31
C ASP A 94 -10.95 27.10 -8.88
N ASN A 95 -10.15 28.04 -9.41
CA ASN A 95 -8.79 27.75 -9.86
C ASN A 95 -7.84 27.49 -8.68
N GLU A 96 -7.91 28.31 -7.61
CA GLU A 96 -7.05 28.15 -6.42
C GLU A 96 -7.28 26.80 -5.69
N PHE A 97 -8.51 26.26 -5.76
CA PHE A 97 -8.92 25.05 -5.04
C PHE A 97 -9.08 23.81 -5.93
N ILE A 98 -8.53 23.81 -7.16
CA ILE A 98 -8.67 22.67 -8.08
C ILE A 98 -8.05 21.38 -7.51
N GLU A 99 -6.86 21.44 -6.91
CA GLU A 99 -6.17 20.28 -6.31
C GLU A 99 -6.99 19.68 -5.14
N TYR A 100 -7.78 20.49 -4.45
CA TYR A 100 -8.65 20.02 -3.37
C TYR A 100 -9.84 19.22 -3.93
N LYS A 101 -10.40 19.64 -5.07
CA LYS A 101 -11.45 18.90 -5.78
C LYS A 101 -10.91 17.55 -6.27
N GLU A 102 -9.75 17.54 -6.92
CA GLU A 102 -9.09 16.30 -7.36
C GLU A 102 -8.83 15.33 -6.20
N LYS A 103 -8.41 15.84 -5.05
CA LYS A 103 -8.20 15.02 -3.85
C LYS A 103 -9.50 14.48 -3.25
N LEU A 104 -10.61 15.22 -3.32
CA LEU A 104 -11.93 14.72 -2.93
C LEU A 104 -12.39 13.61 -3.88
N ASP A 105 -12.19 13.78 -5.19
CA ASP A 105 -12.53 12.78 -6.20
C ASP A 105 -11.73 11.50 -5.99
N GLN A 106 -10.43 11.60 -5.66
CA GLN A 106 -9.61 10.43 -5.33
C GLN A 106 -10.14 9.72 -4.08
N LYS A 107 -10.46 10.45 -3.01
CA LYS A 107 -11.02 9.85 -1.80
C LYS A 107 -12.35 9.14 -2.07
N MET A 108 -13.21 9.73 -2.91
CA MET A 108 -14.47 9.11 -3.33
C MET A 108 -14.22 7.84 -4.13
N SER A 109 -13.28 7.88 -5.07
CA SER A 109 -12.87 6.71 -5.87
C SER A 109 -12.36 5.56 -4.98
N ASP A 110 -11.56 5.86 -3.96
CA ASP A 110 -11.07 4.86 -3.01
C ASP A 110 -12.23 4.20 -2.23
N ILE A 111 -13.23 4.98 -1.80
CA ILE A 111 -14.43 4.48 -1.11
C ILE A 111 -15.26 3.60 -2.05
N ILE A 112 -15.54 4.07 -3.27
CA ILE A 112 -16.31 3.30 -4.26
C ILE A 112 -15.61 1.98 -4.56
N SER A 113 -14.30 2.01 -4.82
CA SER A 113 -13.51 0.80 -5.07
C SER A 113 -13.56 -0.19 -3.90
N ALA A 114 -13.58 0.30 -2.66
CA ALA A 114 -13.71 -0.54 -1.47
C ALA A 114 -15.11 -1.18 -1.37
N VAL A 115 -16.16 -0.43 -1.69
CA VAL A 115 -17.55 -0.93 -1.69
C VAL A 115 -17.75 -1.96 -2.81
N GLU A 116 -17.32 -1.67 -4.03
CA GLU A 116 -17.40 -2.59 -5.18
C GLU A 116 -16.66 -3.90 -4.90
N ARG A 117 -15.49 -3.82 -4.27
CA ARG A 117 -14.70 -5.00 -3.88
C ARG A 117 -15.38 -5.82 -2.77
N LYS A 118 -16.09 -5.18 -1.84
CA LYS A 118 -16.83 -5.87 -0.77
C LYS A 118 -17.98 -6.72 -1.32
N ASP A 119 -18.66 -6.21 -2.33
CA ASP A 119 -19.77 -6.91 -2.99
C ASP A 119 -19.30 -7.94 -4.04
N GLY A 120 -18.04 -7.85 -4.46
CA GLY A 120 -17.34 -8.88 -5.23
C GLY A 120 -16.95 -10.10 -4.40
N GLU A 121 -16.62 -11.22 -5.06
CA GLU A 121 -16.07 -12.39 -4.39
C GLU A 121 -14.87 -11.96 -3.55
N PHE A 122 -14.99 -12.11 -2.23
CA PHE A 122 -13.86 -12.04 -1.31
C PHE A 122 -12.76 -12.92 -1.91
N LEU A 123 -11.73 -12.30 -2.47
CA LEU A 123 -10.49 -13.00 -2.56
C LEU A 123 -10.12 -13.29 -1.10
N PHE A 124 -9.95 -14.57 -0.78
CA PHE A 124 -9.07 -15.05 0.28
C PHE A 124 -9.64 -15.56 1.62
N GLU A 125 -10.58 -16.52 1.65
CA GLU A 125 -10.58 -17.46 2.79
C GLU A 125 -10.52 -18.93 2.38
N ALA A 126 -11.39 -19.42 1.47
CA ALA A 126 -11.50 -20.86 1.23
C ALA A 126 -10.45 -21.47 0.27
N ASP A 127 -9.93 -20.73 -0.73
CA ASP A 127 -8.94 -21.23 -1.73
C ASP A 127 -7.50 -20.73 -1.51
N THR A 128 -7.22 -20.16 -0.33
CA THR A 128 -5.99 -19.40 -0.05
C THR A 128 -4.77 -20.24 0.23
N GLU A 129 -4.97 -21.37 0.91
CA GLU A 129 -3.84 -22.13 1.43
C GLU A 129 -3.07 -22.80 0.29
N GLU A 130 -3.79 -23.35 -0.70
CA GLU A 130 -3.18 -23.96 -1.87
C GLU A 130 -2.52 -22.91 -2.78
N LEU A 131 -3.20 -21.77 -3.02
CA LEU A 131 -2.63 -20.67 -3.79
C LEU A 131 -1.31 -20.18 -3.16
N ASN A 132 -1.30 -19.98 -1.85
CA ASN A 132 -0.11 -19.56 -1.10
C ASN A 132 0.99 -20.62 -1.14
N LYS A 133 0.64 -21.90 -1.00
CA LYS A 133 1.60 -23.01 -1.12
C LYS A 133 2.24 -23.05 -2.50
N LEU A 134 1.45 -22.99 -3.57
CA LEU A 134 1.96 -22.99 -4.95
C LEU A 134 2.81 -21.75 -5.23
N TYR A 135 2.39 -20.58 -4.74
CA TYR A 135 3.18 -19.36 -4.89
C TYR A 135 4.55 -19.48 -4.20
N ARG A 136 4.62 -20.02 -2.98
CA ARG A 136 5.91 -20.29 -2.30
C ARG A 136 6.82 -21.20 -3.11
N ILE A 137 6.27 -22.30 -3.62
CA ILE A 137 7.02 -23.25 -4.46
C ILE A 137 7.57 -22.55 -5.71
N LEU A 138 6.76 -21.72 -6.36
CA LEU A 138 7.15 -20.99 -7.56
C LEU A 138 8.19 -19.91 -7.28
N VAL A 139 8.06 -19.14 -6.18
CA VAL A 139 9.08 -18.19 -5.72
C VAL A 139 10.40 -18.92 -5.48
N LYS A 140 10.38 -20.05 -4.77
CA LYS A 140 11.59 -20.85 -4.54
C LYS A 140 12.30 -21.24 -5.84
N LYS A 141 11.54 -21.67 -6.85
CA LYS A 141 12.07 -22.20 -8.12
C LYS A 141 12.41 -21.13 -9.16
N LEU A 142 11.74 -19.98 -9.14
CA LEU A 142 11.83 -18.97 -10.20
C LEU A 142 12.35 -17.60 -9.73
N HIS A 143 12.56 -17.37 -8.42
CA HIS A 143 13.01 -16.06 -7.98
C HIS A 143 14.47 -15.80 -8.42
N PRO A 144 14.79 -14.64 -9.04
CA PRO A 144 16.11 -14.34 -9.59
C PRO A 144 17.22 -14.30 -8.53
N ASP A 145 16.91 -13.86 -7.32
CA ASP A 145 17.90 -13.83 -6.26
C ASP A 145 18.28 -15.22 -5.74
N LEU A 146 17.35 -16.19 -5.82
CA LEU A 146 17.54 -17.57 -5.40
C LEU A 146 18.17 -18.45 -6.50
N ASN A 147 17.94 -18.11 -7.77
CA ASN A 147 18.32 -18.91 -8.93
C ASN A 147 19.16 -18.07 -9.92
N LYS A 148 20.49 -18.24 -9.86
CA LYS A 148 21.46 -17.42 -10.62
C LYS A 148 21.47 -17.68 -12.13
N ASP A 149 21.07 -18.86 -12.56
CA ASP A 149 21.11 -19.29 -13.97
C ASP A 149 19.74 -19.18 -14.64
N MET A 150 19.03 -18.07 -14.41
CA MET A 150 17.72 -17.83 -15.01
C MET A 150 17.83 -17.35 -16.45
N THR A 151 17.01 -17.93 -17.34
CA THR A 151 16.79 -17.41 -18.69
C THR A 151 15.77 -16.27 -18.67
N ASP A 152 15.78 -15.43 -19.71
CA ASP A 152 14.77 -14.37 -19.89
C ASP A 152 13.33 -14.92 -19.89
N GLU A 153 13.16 -16.16 -20.35
CA GLU A 153 11.86 -16.86 -20.38
C GLU A 153 11.39 -17.22 -18.97
N MET A 154 12.30 -17.70 -18.11
CA MET A 154 11.99 -18.00 -16.70
C MET A 154 11.65 -16.73 -15.91
N LEU A 155 12.31 -15.61 -16.21
CA LEU A 155 11.99 -14.32 -15.59
C LEU A 155 10.59 -13.82 -16.00
N ARG A 156 10.22 -13.94 -17.28
CA ARG A 156 8.85 -13.63 -17.75
C ARG A 156 7.82 -14.54 -17.10
N LEU A 157 8.15 -15.81 -16.94
CA LEU A 157 7.29 -16.77 -16.24
C LEU A 157 7.08 -16.35 -14.78
N PHE A 158 8.14 -15.93 -14.09
CA PHE A 158 8.05 -15.41 -12.72
C PHE A 158 7.17 -14.16 -12.63
N HIS A 159 7.31 -13.19 -13.54
CA HIS A 159 6.41 -12.03 -13.58
C HIS A 159 4.94 -12.46 -13.77
N SER A 160 4.69 -13.47 -14.60
CA SER A 160 3.35 -14.01 -14.81
C SER A 160 2.81 -14.66 -13.52
N VAL A 161 3.66 -15.37 -12.77
CA VAL A 161 3.30 -15.95 -11.45
C VAL A 161 2.85 -14.85 -10.48
N ILE A 162 3.57 -13.73 -10.41
CA ILE A 162 3.18 -12.58 -9.55
C ILE A 162 1.80 -12.05 -9.97
N GLU A 163 1.55 -11.88 -11.27
CA GLU A 163 0.27 -11.37 -11.77
C GLU A 163 -0.89 -12.32 -11.51
N TYR A 164 -0.69 -13.62 -11.68
CA TYR A 164 -1.72 -14.61 -11.36
C TYR A 164 -1.97 -14.73 -9.86
N TYR A 165 -0.94 -14.59 -9.02
CA TYR A 165 -1.08 -14.55 -7.57
C TYR A 165 -1.92 -13.35 -7.12
N LYS A 166 -1.62 -12.14 -7.63
CA LYS A 166 -2.41 -10.93 -7.36
C LYS A 166 -3.89 -11.09 -7.71
N LYS A 167 -4.18 -11.83 -8.78
CA LYS A 167 -5.54 -12.09 -9.27
C LYS A 167 -6.21 -13.30 -8.61
N GLY A 168 -5.53 -14.00 -7.70
CA GLY A 168 -6.04 -15.22 -7.08
C GLY A 168 -6.23 -16.38 -8.06
N ASN A 169 -5.55 -16.38 -9.22
CA ASN A 169 -5.78 -17.38 -10.26
C ASN A 169 -5.01 -18.68 -9.96
N LEU A 170 -5.64 -19.56 -9.18
CA LEU A 170 -5.07 -20.84 -8.76
C LEU A 170 -4.77 -21.78 -9.93
N GLU A 171 -5.66 -21.85 -10.92
CA GLU A 171 -5.51 -22.73 -12.08
C GLU A 171 -4.25 -22.42 -12.87
N MET A 172 -3.97 -21.13 -13.11
CA MET A 172 -2.78 -20.72 -13.83
C MET A 172 -1.50 -20.97 -13.02
N LEU A 173 -1.54 -20.80 -11.69
CA LEU A 173 -0.39 -21.17 -10.84
C LEU A 173 -0.12 -22.68 -10.86
N ARG A 174 -1.16 -23.53 -10.88
CA ARG A 174 -1.00 -24.99 -11.03
C ARG A 174 -0.32 -25.32 -12.36
N LEU A 175 -0.80 -24.76 -13.46
CA LEU A 175 -0.22 -24.97 -14.80
C LEU A 175 1.26 -24.56 -14.85
N ILE A 176 1.61 -23.41 -14.28
CA ILE A 176 3.00 -22.96 -14.24
C ILE A 176 3.86 -23.89 -13.37
N ASN A 177 3.35 -24.36 -12.22
CA ASN A 177 4.11 -25.28 -11.37
C ASN A 177 4.41 -26.60 -12.10
N GLU A 178 3.46 -27.16 -12.86
CA GLU A 178 3.68 -28.36 -13.69
C GLU A 178 4.79 -28.16 -14.73
N VAL A 179 4.83 -27.00 -15.39
CA VAL A 179 5.89 -26.66 -16.35
C VAL A 179 7.26 -26.57 -15.66
N VAL A 180 7.31 -26.01 -14.45
CA VAL A 180 8.55 -25.71 -13.72
C VAL A 180 9.06 -26.90 -12.89
N GLU A 181 8.23 -27.89 -12.57
CA GLU A 181 8.64 -29.12 -11.86
C GLU A 181 9.78 -29.90 -12.54
N ASN A 182 9.98 -29.69 -13.84
CA ASN A 182 11.07 -30.30 -14.60
C ASN A 182 12.42 -29.54 -14.52
N ALA A 183 12.48 -28.40 -13.81
CA ALA A 183 13.70 -27.64 -13.63
C ALA A 183 14.63 -28.31 -12.58
N LYS A 184 15.90 -28.49 -12.94
CA LYS A 184 16.89 -29.11 -12.03
C LYS A 184 17.14 -28.22 -10.80
N PRO A 185 17.23 -28.79 -9.60
CA PRO A 185 17.64 -28.05 -8.42
C PRO A 185 19.08 -27.53 -8.56
N PHE A 186 19.36 -26.39 -7.95
CA PHE A 186 20.69 -25.81 -7.87
C PHE A 186 21.66 -26.77 -7.16
N ASP A 187 22.69 -27.21 -7.89
CA ASP A 187 23.64 -28.21 -7.41
C ASP A 187 24.84 -27.56 -6.70
N LEU A 188 24.84 -27.63 -5.37
CA LEU A 188 25.92 -27.15 -4.50
C LEU A 188 27.13 -28.11 -4.48
N GLU A 189 27.08 -29.28 -5.14
CA GLU A 189 28.15 -30.27 -5.03
C GLU A 189 29.48 -29.85 -5.68
N LYS A 190 29.48 -28.82 -6.54
CA LYS A 190 30.65 -28.44 -7.35
C LYS A 190 31.26 -27.07 -7.03
N SER A 191 30.75 -26.35 -6.02
CA SER A 191 31.23 -25.00 -5.70
C SER A 191 32.50 -25.02 -4.85
N SER A 192 33.46 -24.15 -5.17
CA SER A 192 34.67 -23.96 -4.36
C SER A 192 34.37 -23.25 -3.03
N LEU A 193 35.21 -23.43 -2.00
CA LEU A 193 35.06 -22.77 -0.69
C LEU A 193 34.88 -21.24 -0.80
N LYS A 194 35.62 -20.59 -1.71
CA LYS A 194 35.55 -19.14 -1.93
C LYS A 194 34.21 -18.71 -2.57
N GLU A 195 33.67 -19.52 -3.47
CA GLU A 195 32.36 -19.28 -4.09
C GLU A 195 31.23 -19.48 -3.10
N LEU A 196 31.33 -20.49 -2.23
CA LEU A 196 30.39 -20.71 -1.13
C LEU A 196 30.39 -19.53 -0.17
N GLN A 197 31.56 -19.04 0.26
CA GLN A 197 31.64 -17.87 1.14
C GLN A 197 30.99 -16.63 0.50
N LYS A 198 31.30 -16.36 -0.77
CA LYS A 198 30.71 -15.21 -1.50
C LYS A 198 29.20 -15.33 -1.65
N GLU A 199 28.69 -16.54 -1.87
CA GLU A 199 27.25 -16.78 -1.93
C GLU A 199 26.57 -16.64 -0.57
N ARG A 200 27.20 -17.15 0.50
CA ARG A 200 26.74 -17.00 1.87
C ARG A 200 26.59 -15.52 2.25
N ASP A 201 27.65 -14.73 2.03
CA ASP A 201 27.64 -13.29 2.34
C ASP A 201 26.59 -12.53 1.51
N ARG A 202 26.47 -12.84 0.21
CA ARG A 202 25.42 -12.26 -0.67
C ARG A 202 24.02 -12.57 -0.14
N LEU A 203 23.74 -13.83 0.24
CA LEU A 203 22.42 -14.23 0.72
C LEU A 203 22.12 -13.60 2.08
N GLU A 204 23.12 -13.48 2.96
CA GLU A 204 23.00 -12.76 4.24
C GLU A 204 22.60 -11.29 4.03
N ASP A 205 23.27 -10.57 3.13
CA ASP A 205 22.93 -9.19 2.77
C ASP A 205 21.50 -9.05 2.24
N LEU A 206 21.07 -10.01 1.40
CA LEU A 206 19.71 -10.04 0.87
C LEU A 206 18.67 -10.28 1.98
N VAL A 207 18.97 -11.16 2.94
CA VAL A 207 18.08 -11.43 4.10
C VAL A 207 17.89 -10.15 4.90
N ILE A 208 18.98 -9.47 5.26
CA ILE A 208 18.93 -8.21 6.02
C ILE A 208 18.12 -7.14 5.26
N THR A 209 18.36 -7.04 3.95
CA THR A 209 17.65 -6.07 3.09
C THR A 209 16.16 -6.37 3.02
N MET A 210 15.77 -7.63 2.86
CA MET A 210 14.37 -8.04 2.79
C MET A 210 13.66 -7.88 4.12
N GLU A 211 14.32 -8.19 5.24
CA GLU A 211 13.77 -7.96 6.58
C GLU A 211 13.49 -6.46 6.82
N ALA A 212 14.43 -5.59 6.44
CA ALA A 212 14.23 -4.15 6.50
C ALA A 212 13.06 -3.67 5.63
N LYS A 213 12.90 -4.23 4.41
CA LYS A 213 11.75 -3.92 3.53
C LYS A 213 10.42 -4.35 4.15
N ILE A 214 10.34 -5.56 4.71
CA ILE A 214 9.13 -6.05 5.40
C ILE A 214 8.80 -5.15 6.59
N GLY A 215 9.80 -4.81 7.41
CA GLY A 215 9.64 -3.88 8.53
C GLY A 215 9.14 -2.50 8.08
N TRP A 216 9.67 -1.98 6.97
CA TRP A 216 9.24 -0.72 6.38
C TRP A 216 7.78 -0.76 5.91
N ILE A 217 7.35 -1.84 5.24
CA ILE A 217 5.95 -2.02 4.81
C ILE A 217 5.03 -2.01 6.03
N LYS A 218 5.38 -2.75 7.08
CA LYS A 218 4.60 -2.83 8.32
C LYS A 218 4.54 -1.50 9.10
N SER A 219 5.52 -0.63 8.91
CA SER A 219 5.57 0.69 9.56
C SER A 219 4.69 1.75 8.88
N LYS A 220 4.21 1.51 7.67
CA LYS A 220 3.52 2.49 6.84
C LYS A 220 2.07 2.11 6.54
N TYR A 221 1.31 3.07 6.04
CA TYR A 221 0.00 2.81 5.46
C TYR A 221 0.15 1.92 4.23
N PRO A 222 -0.73 0.92 4.02
CA PRO A 222 -1.93 0.62 4.81
C PRO A 222 -1.69 -0.16 6.11
N TYR A 223 -0.58 -0.89 6.25
CA TYR A 223 -0.41 -1.86 7.34
C TYR A 223 -0.54 -1.25 8.75
N ASN A 224 0.05 -0.07 8.97
CA ASN A 224 -0.02 0.60 10.28
C ASN A 224 -1.44 0.97 10.70
N ALA A 225 -2.38 1.08 9.76
CA ALA A 225 -3.79 1.37 10.03
C ALA A 225 -4.55 0.17 10.59
N LYS A 226 -3.98 -1.05 10.51
CA LYS A 226 -4.54 -2.27 11.08
C LYS A 226 -4.86 -2.11 12.58
N ILE A 227 -4.10 -1.29 13.30
CA ILE A 227 -4.33 -0.99 14.71
C ILE A 227 -5.72 -0.41 14.98
N TYR A 228 -6.31 0.32 14.03
CA TYR A 228 -7.65 0.91 14.15
C TYR A 228 -8.75 -0.05 13.70
N LEU A 229 -8.41 -1.17 13.05
CA LEU A 229 -9.35 -2.17 12.58
C LEU A 229 -9.50 -3.30 13.61
N ASP A 230 -8.38 -3.73 14.19
CA ASP A 230 -8.32 -4.84 15.16
C ASP A 230 -8.73 -4.42 16.59
N ASP A 231 -8.45 -3.17 17.00
CA ASP A 231 -8.70 -2.67 18.35
C ASP A 231 -9.93 -1.75 18.37
N GLU A 232 -11.04 -2.26 18.90
CA GLU A 232 -12.31 -1.52 18.99
C GLU A 232 -12.20 -0.22 19.78
N SER A 233 -11.33 -0.16 20.80
CA SER A 233 -11.15 1.08 21.59
C SER A 233 -10.51 2.16 20.72
N LYS A 234 -9.44 1.82 20.00
CA LYS A 234 -8.75 2.76 19.10
C LYS A 234 -9.59 3.13 17.89
N LYS A 235 -10.39 2.18 17.37
CA LYS A 235 -11.36 2.43 16.32
C LYS A 235 -12.34 3.51 16.74
N GLN A 236 -12.93 3.37 17.92
CA GLN A 236 -13.90 4.32 18.43
C GLN A 236 -13.27 5.68 18.74
N GLU A 237 -12.09 5.71 19.37
CA GLU A 237 -11.33 6.94 19.61
C GLU A 237 -11.07 7.70 18.30
N LYS A 238 -10.62 6.99 17.26
CA LYS A 238 -10.38 7.60 15.95
C LYS A 238 -11.64 8.17 15.32
N LYS A 239 -12.76 7.46 15.41
CA LYS A 239 -14.07 7.95 14.91
C LYS A 239 -14.52 9.21 15.66
N GLU A 240 -14.35 9.24 16.98
CA GLU A 240 -14.70 10.40 17.80
C GLU A 240 -13.81 11.60 17.50
N GLU A 241 -12.50 11.38 17.30
CA GLU A 241 -11.56 12.40 16.85
C GLU A 241 -12.02 13.04 15.52
N LEU A 242 -12.30 12.21 14.51
CA LEU A 242 -12.75 12.67 13.20
C LEU A 242 -14.08 13.44 13.27
N LYS A 243 -15.04 12.95 14.05
CA LYS A 243 -16.34 13.63 14.25
C LYS A 243 -16.17 14.97 14.95
N THR A 244 -15.30 15.03 15.96
CA THR A 244 -15.03 16.27 16.70
C THR A 244 -14.42 17.33 15.78
N GLN A 245 -13.44 16.96 14.96
CA GLN A 245 -12.85 17.85 13.97
C GLN A 245 -13.88 18.30 12.92
N LEU A 246 -14.72 17.38 12.44
CA LEU A 246 -15.78 17.70 11.48
C LEU A 246 -16.78 18.72 12.04
N ASN A 247 -17.19 18.55 13.31
CA ASN A 247 -18.07 19.50 13.98
C ASN A 247 -17.42 20.88 14.10
N ALA A 248 -16.14 20.94 14.48
CA ALA A 248 -15.40 22.19 14.58
C ALA A 248 -15.34 22.94 13.24
N TYR A 249 -15.05 22.24 12.13
CA TYR A 249 -15.10 22.86 10.80
C TYR A 249 -16.51 23.31 10.41
N THR A 250 -17.53 22.52 10.75
CA THR A 250 -18.93 22.87 10.46
C THR A 250 -19.36 24.16 11.16
N GLU A 251 -18.97 24.35 12.42
CA GLU A 251 -19.23 25.59 13.17
C GLU A 251 -18.44 26.78 12.61
N ALA A 252 -17.17 26.55 12.27
CA ALA A 252 -16.31 27.58 11.68
C ALA A 252 -16.82 28.04 10.31
N ILE A 253 -17.34 27.12 9.48
CA ILE A 253 -18.00 27.42 8.21
C ILE A 253 -19.20 28.34 8.43
N LYS A 254 -20.11 28.00 9.36
CA LYS A 254 -21.30 28.83 9.66
C LYS A 254 -20.89 30.25 10.05
N THR A 255 -19.90 30.36 10.93
CA THR A 255 -19.39 31.66 11.42
C THR A 255 -18.85 32.53 10.27
N ILE A 256 -18.07 31.93 9.35
CA ILE A 256 -17.53 32.66 8.20
C ILE A 256 -18.63 33.02 7.19
N GLU A 257 -19.58 32.14 6.93
CA GLU A 257 -20.72 32.42 6.04
C GLU A 257 -21.55 33.59 6.55
N GLU A 258 -21.83 33.66 7.85
CA GLU A 258 -22.51 34.80 8.48
C GLU A 258 -21.69 36.09 8.37
N TYR A 259 -20.39 36.01 8.57
CA TYR A 259 -19.51 37.18 8.44
C TYR A 259 -19.46 37.72 7.01
N ILE A 260 -19.34 36.84 6.01
CA ILE A 260 -19.40 37.24 4.59
C ILE A 260 -20.73 37.90 4.26
N LYS A 261 -21.85 37.37 4.79
CA LYS A 261 -23.18 37.99 4.60
C LYS A 261 -23.23 39.41 5.17
N LYS A 262 -22.68 39.63 6.37
CA LYS A 262 -22.60 40.96 6.98
C LYS A 262 -21.77 41.93 6.14
N LEU A 263 -20.58 41.52 5.70
CA LEU A 263 -19.72 42.34 4.82
C LEU A 263 -20.41 42.76 3.51
N LEU A 264 -21.24 41.90 2.95
CA LEU A 264 -21.99 42.20 1.73
C LEU A 264 -23.26 43.02 2.01
N GLY A 265 -23.90 42.83 3.17
CA GLY A 265 -25.10 43.56 3.60
C GLY A 265 -24.82 45.01 4.02
N GLU A 266 -23.70 45.27 4.70
CA GLU A 266 -23.27 46.61 5.12
C GLU A 266 -22.95 47.56 3.96
N LYS A 267 -22.91 47.08 2.71
CA LYS A 267 -22.65 47.89 1.50
C LYS A 267 -23.92 48.38 0.80
N TYR A 268 -25.12 47.95 1.22
CA TYR A 268 -26.41 48.28 0.59
C TYR A 268 -27.42 48.98 1.53
N GLU A 269 -26.98 49.44 2.70
CA GLU A 269 -27.68 50.43 3.54
C GLU A 269 -26.96 51.78 3.47
#